data_AF-A0AAE4EKH6-F1
#
_entry.id   AF-A0AAE4EKH6-F1
#
_cell.length_a   1.000
_cell.length_b   1.000
_cell.length_c   1.000
_cell.angle_alpha   90.00
_cell.angle_beta   90.00
_cell.angle_gamma   90.00
#
_symmetry.space_group_name_H-M   'P 1'
#
loop_
_entity.id
_entity.type
_entity.pdbx_description
1 polymer ?
#
loop_
_entity_poly.entity_id
_entity_poly.type
_entity_poly.pdbx_seq_one_letter_code
_entity_poly.pdbx_strand_id
1 'polypeptide(L)'
;MTGFHADPAALDALALRLEDTADEYRSAAHSLEVPDDLGPAPVSAALTALTGEWSGRIRAVERDFADAAAGVRTAANAYRATDAAAADELGRADG
;
A
#
# COMPACT_ATOMS: atom_id res chain seq x y z
N MET A 1 1.38 7.30 -33.07
CA MET A 1 1.56 7.84 -31.70
C MET A 1 1.02 6.78 -30.75
N THR A 2 1.88 5.89 -30.26
CA THR A 2 1.46 4.84 -29.29
C THR A 2 1.25 5.54 -27.95
N GLY A 3 0.03 6.00 -27.71
CA GLY A 3 -0.35 6.58 -26.43
C GLY A 3 -0.10 5.58 -25.31
N PHE A 4 0.32 6.08 -24.15
CA PHE A 4 0.51 5.27 -22.95
C PHE A 4 -0.85 4.74 -22.51
N HIS A 5 -1.20 3.51 -22.91
CA HIS A 5 -2.37 2.81 -22.40
C HIS A 5 -1.98 2.12 -21.11
N ALA A 6 -2.28 2.77 -19.98
CA ALA A 6 -2.30 2.05 -18.72
C ALA A 6 -3.61 1.27 -18.66
N ASP A 7 -3.52 -0.06 -18.49
CA ASP A 7 -4.66 -0.92 -18.26
C ASP A 7 -5.17 -0.75 -16.82
N PRO A 8 -6.38 -0.21 -16.59
CA PRO A 8 -6.91 -0.01 -15.25
C PRO A 8 -7.03 -1.32 -14.45
N ALA A 9 -7.24 -2.46 -15.10
CA ALA A 9 -7.32 -3.75 -14.44
C ALA A 9 -5.93 -4.20 -13.92
N ALA A 10 -4.87 -3.95 -14.70
CA ALA A 10 -3.50 -4.19 -14.26
C ALA A 10 -3.11 -3.27 -13.08
N LEU A 11 -3.58 -2.02 -13.08
CA LEU A 11 -3.40 -1.11 -11.95
C LEU A 11 -4.15 -1.58 -10.69
N ASP A 12 -5.39 -2.06 -10.81
CA ASP A 12 -6.11 -2.64 -9.66
C ASP A 12 -5.37 -3.85 -9.09
N ALA A 13 -4.87 -4.74 -9.95
CA ALA A 13 -4.12 -5.92 -9.53
C ALA A 13 -2.82 -5.52 -8.81
N LEU A 14 -2.15 -4.46 -9.25
CA LEU A 14 -0.99 -3.91 -8.56
C LEU A 14 -1.37 -3.33 -7.20
N ALA A 15 -2.45 -2.54 -7.12
CA ALA A 15 -2.92 -1.98 -5.85
C ALA A 15 -3.26 -3.07 -4.82
N LEU A 16 -3.92 -4.15 -5.24
CA LEU A 16 -4.21 -5.30 -4.37
C LEU A 16 -2.93 -5.94 -3.84
N ARG A 17 -1.92 -6.17 -4.68
CA ARG A 17 -0.63 -6.72 -4.23
C ARG A 17 0.08 -5.81 -3.24
N LEU A 18 0.01 -4.49 -3.43
CA LEU A 18 0.60 -3.52 -2.50
C LEU A 18 -0.12 -3.55 -1.15
N GLU A 19 -1.44 -3.71 -1.13
CA GLU A 19 -2.23 -3.88 0.10
C GLU A 19 -1.93 -5.19 0.81
N ASP A 20 -1.88 -6.31 0.08
CA ASP A 20 -1.48 -7.60 0.65
C ASP A 20 -0.09 -7.48 1.31
N THR A 21 0.84 -6.80 0.64
CA THR A 21 2.19 -6.54 1.18
C THR A 21 2.13 -5.66 2.43
N ALA A 22 1.31 -4.60 2.43
CA ALA A 22 1.12 -3.75 3.61
C ALA A 22 0.57 -4.56 4.79
N ASP A 23 -0.39 -5.45 4.55
CA ASP A 23 -0.95 -6.33 5.57
C ASP A 23 0.08 -7.32 6.12
N GLU A 24 0.98 -7.85 5.29
CA GLU A 24 2.12 -8.65 5.74
C GLU A 24 3.04 -7.85 6.68
N TYR A 25 3.39 -6.61 6.35
CA TYR A 25 4.19 -5.74 7.21
C TYR A 25 3.45 -5.37 8.51
N ARG A 26 2.13 -5.16 8.46
CA ARG A 26 1.32 -4.95 9.67
C ARG A 26 1.40 -6.15 10.60
N SER A 27 1.24 -7.36 10.06
CA SER A 27 1.36 -8.60 10.82
C SER A 27 2.77 -8.78 11.41
N ALA A 28 3.81 -8.48 10.63
CA ALA A 28 5.18 -8.51 11.10
C ALA A 28 5.43 -7.52 12.26
N ALA A 29 4.88 -6.31 12.18
CA ALA A 29 5.01 -5.32 13.25
C ALA A 29 4.32 -5.75 14.55
N HIS A 30 3.19 -6.44 14.45
CA HIS A 30 2.46 -7.00 15.58
C HIS A 30 3.19 -8.20 16.21
N SER A 31 3.89 -9.00 15.40
CA SER A 31 4.68 -10.14 15.90
C SER A 31 5.87 -9.74 16.79
N LEU A 32 6.26 -8.46 16.76
CA LEU A 32 7.32 -7.89 17.61
C LEU A 32 6.83 -7.43 18.98
N GLU A 33 5.55 -7.61 19.30
CA GLU A 33 5.06 -7.34 20.65
C GLU A 33 5.77 -8.22 21.68
N VAL A 34 6.27 -7.56 22.71
CA VAL A 34 7.22 -8.14 23.65
C VAL A 34 6.48 -8.89 24.76
N PRO A 35 6.88 -10.12 25.11
CA PRO A 35 6.36 -10.80 26.30
C PRO A 35 6.67 -10.03 27.59
N ASP A 36 5.77 -10.09 28.58
CA ASP A 36 5.91 -9.35 29.85
C ASP A 36 7.15 -9.75 30.69
N ASP A 37 7.72 -10.93 30.47
CA ASP A 37 8.91 -11.42 31.20
C ASP A 37 10.03 -11.81 30.23
N LEU A 38 11.04 -10.93 30.15
CA LEU A 38 12.26 -11.11 29.36
C LEU A 38 13.51 -11.28 30.25
N GLY A 39 13.32 -11.52 31.55
CA GLY A 39 14.41 -11.60 32.51
C GLY A 39 14.78 -10.23 33.10
N PRO A 40 16.06 -10.00 33.47
CA PRO A 40 16.46 -8.85 34.28
C PRO A 40 16.01 -7.51 33.71
N ALA A 41 15.61 -6.57 34.56
CA ALA A 41 15.04 -5.28 34.16
C ALA A 41 15.87 -4.51 33.10
N PRO A 42 17.21 -4.46 33.16
CA PRO A 42 18.01 -3.79 32.12
C PRO A 42 17.91 -4.49 30.76
N VAL A 43 17.82 -5.82 30.75
CA VAL A 43 17.69 -6.64 29.53
C VAL A 43 16.30 -6.47 28.93
N SER A 44 15.26 -6.55 29.77
CA SER A 44 13.88 -6.31 29.33
C SER A 44 13.70 -4.90 28.74
N ALA A 45 14.27 -3.88 29.38
CA ALA A 45 14.24 -2.51 28.86
C ALA A 45 14.97 -2.37 27.51
N ALA A 46 16.15 -2.96 27.36
CA ALA A 46 16.91 -2.92 26.10
C ALA A 46 16.17 -3.63 24.96
N LEU A 47 15.57 -4.79 25.24
CA LEU A 47 14.76 -5.53 24.28
C LEU A 47 13.50 -4.77 23.89
N THR A 48 12.81 -4.15 24.86
CA THR A 48 11.61 -3.32 24.60
C THR A 48 11.94 -2.12 23.71
N ALA A 49 13.07 -1.45 23.95
CA ALA A 49 13.52 -0.35 23.11
C ALA A 49 13.82 -0.83 21.68
N LEU A 50 14.52 -1.97 21.55
CA LEU A 50 14.87 -2.56 20.26
C LEU A 50 13.63 -2.98 19.45
N THR A 51 12.70 -3.71 20.06
CA THR A 51 11.47 -4.15 19.37
C THR A 51 10.56 -2.98 19.04
N GLY A 52 10.48 -1.97 19.92
CA GLY A 52 9.77 -0.73 19.66
C GLY A 52 10.31 0.01 18.43
N GLU A 53 11.64 0.14 18.32
CA GLU A 53 12.30 0.74 17.16
C GLU A 53 12.00 -0.04 15.88
N TRP A 54 12.17 -1.36 15.89
CA TRP A 54 11.91 -2.19 14.72
C TRP A 54 10.44 -2.23 14.32
N SER A 55 9.51 -2.34 15.28
CA SER A 55 8.07 -2.26 15.02
C SER A 55 7.71 -0.91 14.39
N GLY A 56 8.32 0.19 14.88
CA GLY A 56 8.14 1.52 14.30
C GLY A 56 8.61 1.61 12.84
N ARG A 57 9.78 1.06 12.52
CA ARG A 57 10.33 1.02 11.15
C ARG A 57 9.48 0.15 10.22
N ILE A 58 9.04 -1.01 10.67
CA ILE A 58 8.17 -1.92 9.91
C ILE A 58 6.82 -1.24 9.61
N ARG A 59 6.23 -0.55 10.60
CA ARG A 59 5.01 0.24 10.39
C ARG A 59 5.21 1.41 9.43
N ALA A 60 6.41 1.96 9.31
CA ALA A 60 6.70 2.97 8.29
C ALA A 60 6.61 2.37 6.88
N VAL A 61 7.22 1.20 6.68
CA VAL A 61 7.16 0.48 5.41
C VAL A 61 5.72 0.04 5.08
N GLU A 62 4.95 -0.44 6.07
CA GLU A 62 3.51 -0.72 5.92
C GLU A 62 2.75 0.48 5.32
N ARG A 63 2.97 1.68 5.88
CA ARG A 63 2.34 2.91 5.39
C ARG A 63 2.78 3.27 3.98
N ASP A 64 4.07 3.13 3.66
CA ASP A 64 4.57 3.41 2.31
C ASP A 64 3.87 2.52 1.26
N PHE A 65 3.65 1.24 1.55
CA PHE A 65 2.91 0.33 0.68
C PHE A 65 1.42 0.68 0.58
N ALA A 66 0.77 1.02 1.70
CA ALA A 66 -0.64 1.43 1.71
C ALA A 66 -0.87 2.73 0.91
N ASP A 67 0.02 3.72 1.07
CA ASP A 67 -0.02 4.98 0.34
C ASP A 67 0.23 4.76 -1.15
N ALA A 68 1.16 3.88 -1.52
CA ALA A 68 1.39 3.49 -2.90
C ALA A 68 0.15 2.82 -3.52
N ALA A 69 -0.51 1.91 -2.80
CA ALA A 69 -1.74 1.27 -3.26
C ALA A 69 -2.86 2.28 -3.52
N ALA A 70 -3.06 3.24 -2.61
CA ALA A 70 -4.01 4.34 -2.77
C ALA A 70 -3.69 5.23 -3.99
N GLY A 71 -2.41 5.52 -4.21
CA GLY A 71 -1.93 6.24 -5.40
C GLY A 71 -2.25 5.49 -6.70
N VAL A 72 -1.99 4.18 -6.74
CA VAL A 72 -2.29 3.34 -7.91
C VAL A 72 -3.80 3.28 -8.20
N ARG A 73 -4.65 3.15 -7.18
CA ARG A 73 -6.11 3.21 -7.34
C ARG A 73 -6.58 4.55 -7.88
N THR A 74 -5.99 5.64 -7.39
CA THR A 74 -6.27 6.98 -7.88
C THR A 74 -5.93 7.10 -9.36
N ALA A 75 -4.78 6.57 -9.79
CA ALA A 75 -4.40 6.52 -11.20
C ALA A 75 -5.37 5.67 -12.03
N ALA A 76 -5.74 4.47 -11.57
CA ALA A 76 -6.70 3.60 -12.26
C ALA A 76 -8.05 4.30 -12.49
N ASN A 77 -8.55 5.01 -11.47
CA ASN A 77 -9.78 5.79 -11.57
C ASN A 77 -9.66 6.95 -12.57
N ALA A 78 -8.52 7.63 -12.61
CA ALA A 78 -8.27 8.71 -13.56
C ALA A 78 -8.26 8.21 -15.02
N TYR A 79 -7.66 7.04 -15.28
CA TYR A 79 -7.70 6.41 -16.60
C TYR A 79 -9.13 6.05 -17.01
N ARG A 80 -9.91 5.39 -16.14
CA ARG A 80 -11.32 5.07 -16.45
C ARG A 80 -12.16 6.31 -16.73
N ALA A 81 -11.98 7.38 -15.97
CA ALA A 81 -12.70 8.63 -16.17
C ALA A 81 -12.34 9.27 -17.52
N THR A 82 -11.06 9.21 -17.90
CA THR A 82 -10.58 9.74 -19.19
C THR A 82 -11.13 8.93 -20.35
N ASP A 83 -11.11 7.59 -20.26
CA ASP A 83 -11.66 6.71 -21.29
C ASP A 83 -13.18 6.90 -21.46
N ALA A 84 -13.92 7.04 -20.35
CA ALA A 84 -15.35 7.31 -20.37
C ALA A 84 -15.67 8.66 -21.04
N ALA A 85 -14.91 9.71 -20.74
CA ALA A 85 -15.08 11.02 -21.36
C ALA A 85 -14.79 11.00 -22.86
N ALA A 86 -13.75 10.27 -23.28
CA ALA A 86 -13.41 10.12 -24.69
C ALA A 86 -14.49 9.34 -25.46
N ALA A 87 -15.05 8.27 -24.88
CA ALA A 87 -16.13 7.49 -25.48
C ALA A 87 -17.42 8.31 -25.64
N ASP A 88 -17.76 9.12 -24.64
CA ASP A 88 -18.92 10.01 -24.65
C ASP A 88 -18.80 11.11 -25.72
N GLU A 89 -17.60 11.70 -25.89
CA GLU A 89 -17.33 12.69 -26.95
C GLU A 89 -17.45 12.07 -28.36
N LEU A 90 -16.90 10.88 -28.57
CA LEU A 90 -17.03 10.16 -29.84
C LEU A 90 -18.49 9.83 -30.17
N GLY A 91 -19.26 9.38 -29.17
CA GLY A 91 -20.68 9.09 -29.33
C GLY A 91 -21.53 10.31 -29.71
N ARG A 92 -21.13 11.52 -29.29
CA ARG A 92 -21.77 12.78 -29.72
C ARG A 92 -21.35 13.24 -31.12
N ALA A 93 -20.14 12.91 -31.55
CA ALA A 93 -19.64 13.32 -32.86
C ALA A 93 -20.25 12.47 -34.01
N ASP A 94 -20.59 11.21 -33.72
CA ASP A 94 -21.14 10.25 -34.69
C ASP A 94 -22.69 10.21 -34.76
N GLY A 95 -23.40 10.94 -33.89
CA GLY A 95 -24.87 10.97 -33.78
C GLY A 95 -25.48 12.31 -34.16
#